data_AF-A0A521BZW3-F1
#
_entry.id   AF-A0A521BZW3-F1
#
_cell.length_a   1.000
_cell.length_b   1.000
_cell.length_c   1.000
_cell.angle_alpha   90.00
_cell.angle_beta   90.00
_cell.angle_gamma   90.00
#
_symmetry.space_group_name_H-M   'P 1'
#
loop_
_entity.id
_entity.type
_entity.pdbx_description
1 polymer ?
#
loop_
_entity_poly.entity_id
_entity_poly.type
_entity_poly.pdbx_seq_one_letter_code
_entity_poly.pdbx_strand_id
1 'polypeptide(L)'
;MKFYKAFLCAAALLAAAACTVRNTQQAGLKEGISGQVTFAEGNMMPGPGQKQTPRGVKRTVYIYDAATAADAEGAAPLYTAVRTRLVATVKSDTAGHYSCKLKPGRYSVLTGEEDGKLFSSLSNEKGELSPAEVLPNEVLTYNILVNYKAVY
;
A
#
# COMPACT_ATOMS: atom_id res chain seq x y z
N MET A 1 -20.00 -26.65 -65.26
CA MET A 1 -19.37 -27.96 -65.00
C MET A 1 -18.43 -27.84 -63.81
N LYS A 2 -18.69 -28.64 -62.76
CA LYS A 2 -17.81 -29.27 -61.75
C LYS A 2 -16.52 -28.50 -61.34
N PHE A 3 -16.44 -27.92 -60.14
CA PHE A 3 -16.15 -28.50 -58.82
C PHE A 3 -14.65 -28.49 -58.42
N TYR A 4 -14.44 -28.27 -57.11
CA TYR A 4 -13.26 -28.54 -56.28
C TYR A 4 -12.19 -27.41 -56.26
N LYS A 5 -11.65 -26.93 -55.14
CA LYS A 5 -11.43 -27.56 -53.82
C LYS A 5 -11.50 -26.53 -52.69
N ALA A 6 -12.08 -26.97 -51.58
CA ALA A 6 -11.97 -26.34 -50.28
C ALA A 6 -10.51 -26.29 -49.83
N PHE A 7 -10.09 -25.16 -49.26
CA PHE A 7 -8.90 -25.09 -48.42
C PHE A 7 -9.31 -24.48 -47.07
N LEU A 8 -9.26 -25.33 -46.06
CA LEU A 8 -9.24 -24.97 -44.65
C LEU A 8 -8.17 -23.91 -44.40
N CYS A 9 -8.52 -22.88 -43.64
CA CYS A 9 -7.62 -22.31 -42.64
C CYS A 9 -8.46 -21.54 -41.61
N ALA A 10 -8.81 -22.24 -40.53
CA ALA A 10 -9.34 -21.64 -39.33
C ALA A 10 -8.24 -20.76 -38.71
N ALA A 11 -8.29 -19.45 -38.94
CA ALA A 11 -7.49 -18.48 -38.22
C ALA A 11 -8.15 -18.26 -36.84
N ALA A 12 -7.66 -19.00 -35.85
CA ALA A 12 -8.04 -18.83 -34.45
C ALA A 12 -7.67 -17.42 -33.97
N LEU A 13 -8.69 -16.65 -33.61
CA LEU A 13 -8.60 -15.40 -32.88
C LEU A 13 -8.06 -15.68 -31.46
N LEU A 14 -6.75 -15.56 -31.27
CA LEU A 14 -6.14 -15.46 -29.94
C LEU A 14 -6.29 -14.01 -29.46
N ALA A 15 -7.46 -13.68 -28.93
CA ALA A 15 -7.64 -12.49 -28.10
C ALA A 15 -6.92 -12.74 -26.77
N ALA A 16 -5.74 -12.15 -26.61
CA ALA A 16 -5.06 -12.07 -25.33
C ALA A 16 -5.92 -11.23 -24.38
N ALA A 17 -6.77 -11.90 -23.59
CA ALA A 17 -7.36 -11.33 -22.40
C ALA A 17 -6.21 -11.06 -21.42
N ALA A 18 -5.71 -9.82 -21.44
CA ALA A 18 -4.91 -9.29 -20.35
C ALA A 18 -5.83 -9.25 -19.12
N CYS A 19 -5.85 -10.35 -18.37
CA CYS A 19 -6.43 -10.43 -17.05
C CYS A 19 -5.68 -9.43 -16.18
N THR A 20 -6.21 -8.22 -16.04
CA THR A 20 -5.89 -7.37 -14.90
C THR A 20 -6.30 -8.16 -13.68
N VAL A 21 -5.31 -8.66 -12.93
CA VAL A 21 -5.53 -9.25 -11.61
C VAL A 21 -6.09 -8.14 -10.72
N ARG A 22 -7.42 -8.00 -10.70
CA ARG A 22 -8.10 -7.17 -9.71
C ARG A 22 -7.96 -7.91 -8.40
N ASN A 23 -7.15 -7.35 -7.51
CA ASN A 23 -6.87 -7.92 -6.20
C ASN A 23 -8.21 -8.20 -5.48
N THR A 24 -8.44 -9.46 -5.13
CA THR A 24 -9.65 -9.92 -4.45
C THR A 24 -9.82 -9.33 -3.05
N GLN A 25 -8.80 -8.66 -2.50
CA GLN A 25 -8.89 -7.97 -1.21
C GLN A 25 -9.79 -6.74 -1.20
N GLN A 26 -10.03 -6.10 -2.36
CA GLN A 26 -10.89 -4.90 -2.42
C GLN A 26 -12.38 -5.23 -2.65
N ALA A 27 -12.70 -6.45 -3.09
CA ALA A 27 -14.06 -6.83 -3.45
C ALA A 27 -14.98 -6.83 -2.20
N GLY A 28 -15.87 -5.85 -2.10
CA GLY A 28 -16.89 -5.76 -1.05
C GLY A 28 -16.58 -4.82 0.12
N LEU A 29 -15.47 -4.07 0.08
CA LEU A 29 -15.18 -3.05 1.09
C LEU A 29 -16.04 -1.80 0.87
N LYS A 30 -16.99 -1.53 1.77
CA LYS A 30 -17.87 -0.35 1.71
C LYS A 30 -17.27 0.90 2.36
N GLU A 31 -16.41 0.70 3.36
CA GLU A 31 -15.70 1.76 4.06
C GLU A 31 -14.40 1.21 4.66
N GLY A 32 -13.37 2.03 4.71
CA GLY A 32 -12.09 1.67 5.30
C GLY A 32 -10.88 2.30 4.63
N ILE A 33 -9.77 1.57 4.62
CA ILE A 33 -8.50 1.99 4.03
C ILE A 33 -7.97 0.90 3.10
N SER A 34 -7.37 1.30 1.98
CA SER A 34 -6.72 0.38 1.05
C SER A 34 -5.51 1.08 0.41
N GLY A 35 -4.47 0.32 0.08
CA GLY A 35 -3.33 0.90 -0.60
C GLY A 35 -2.20 -0.08 -0.82
N GLN A 36 -1.02 0.45 -1.12
CA GLN A 36 0.19 -0.31 -1.36
C GLN A 36 1.32 0.17 -0.44
N VAL A 37 2.01 -0.77 0.20
CA VAL A 37 3.27 -0.55 0.92
C VAL A 37 4.42 -0.81 -0.04
N THR A 38 5.24 0.20 -0.26
CA THR A 38 6.44 0.14 -1.08
C THR A 38 7.67 0.47 -0.24
N PHE A 39 8.82 -0.12 -0.59
CA PHE A 39 10.08 0.07 0.10
C PHE A 39 11.12 0.65 -0.86
N ALA A 40 11.77 1.73 -0.43
CA ALA A 40 12.90 2.35 -1.10
C ALA A 40 14.14 2.21 -0.23
N GLU A 41 15.23 1.73 -0.84
CA GLU A 41 16.53 1.57 -0.17
C GLU A 41 17.67 1.89 -1.15
N GLY A 42 18.78 2.38 -0.60
CA GLY A 42 19.95 2.77 -1.39
C GLY A 42 19.76 4.08 -2.15
N ASN A 43 20.55 4.29 -3.20
CA ASN A 43 20.51 5.50 -4.02
C ASN A 43 19.24 5.54 -4.87
N MET A 44 18.39 6.53 -4.62
CA MET A 44 17.13 6.80 -5.30
C MET A 44 17.18 8.06 -6.17
N MET A 45 18.36 8.64 -6.41
CA MET A 45 18.49 9.81 -7.28
C MET A 45 18.08 9.51 -8.72
N PRO A 46 17.27 10.37 -9.35
CA PRO A 46 17.01 10.27 -10.77
C PRO A 46 18.29 10.58 -11.56
N GLY A 47 18.66 9.71 -12.49
CA GLY A 47 19.78 9.91 -13.42
C GLY A 47 19.35 9.67 -14.87
N PRO A 48 20.13 10.16 -15.87
CA PRO A 48 19.85 9.90 -17.27
C PRO A 48 19.68 8.39 -17.54
N GLY A 49 18.50 7.99 -18.00
CA GLY A 49 18.20 6.59 -18.35
C GLY A 49 17.97 5.64 -17.17
N GLN A 50 18.02 6.08 -15.91
CA GLN A 50 17.74 5.22 -14.74
C GLN A 50 16.64 5.81 -13.86
N LYS A 51 15.55 5.04 -13.72
CA LYS A 51 14.49 5.29 -12.75
C LYS A 51 14.60 4.26 -11.64
N GLN A 52 14.99 4.70 -10.45
CA GLN A 52 14.92 3.86 -9.26
C GLN A 52 13.46 3.85 -8.79
N THR A 53 12.86 2.67 -8.72
CA THR A 53 11.44 2.50 -8.38
C THR A 53 11.32 1.71 -7.08
N PRO A 54 10.59 2.24 -6.08
CA PRO A 54 10.29 1.50 -4.86
C PRO A 54 9.56 0.21 -5.17
N ARG A 55 9.86 -0.87 -4.44
CA ARG A 55 9.26 -2.19 -4.65
C ARG A 55 8.15 -2.45 -3.64
N GLY A 56 7.07 -3.09 -4.08
CA GLY A 56 6.04 -3.59 -3.18
C GLY A 56 6.62 -4.56 -2.14
N VAL A 57 6.19 -4.47 -0.89
CA VAL A 57 6.77 -5.26 0.20
C VAL A 57 5.71 -5.78 1.18
N LYS A 58 5.94 -6.99 1.71
CA LYS A 58 5.18 -7.54 2.84
C LYS A 58 5.55 -6.83 4.14
N ARG A 59 4.57 -6.18 4.75
CA ARG A 59 4.66 -5.50 6.03
C ARG A 59 3.36 -5.69 6.80
N THR A 60 3.46 -5.64 8.11
CA THR A 60 2.28 -5.48 8.96
C THR A 60 1.98 -3.99 9.04
N VAL A 61 0.78 -3.58 8.67
CA VAL A 61 0.26 -2.23 8.82
C VAL A 61 -0.55 -2.17 10.11
N TYR A 62 -0.13 -1.31 11.02
CA TYR A 62 -0.77 -1.05 12.30
C TYR A 62 -1.59 0.24 12.19
N ILE A 63 -2.87 0.15 12.55
CA ILE A 63 -3.80 1.26 12.49
C ILE A 63 -4.20 1.59 13.93
N TYR A 64 -3.74 2.73 14.41
CA TYR A 64 -4.04 3.25 15.74
C TYR A 64 -5.11 4.34 15.66
N ASP A 65 -5.80 4.61 16.75
CA ASP A 65 -6.46 5.92 16.92
C ASP A 65 -5.41 7.03 16.69
N ALA A 66 -5.85 8.18 16.14
CA ALA A 66 -4.96 9.28 15.79
C ALA A 66 -3.96 9.60 16.92
N ALA A 67 -2.67 9.52 16.59
CA ALA A 67 -1.55 9.67 17.51
C ALA A 67 -0.64 10.81 17.03
N THR A 68 -0.04 11.51 17.98
CA THR A 68 1.02 12.49 17.73
C THR A 68 2.37 11.96 18.19
N ALA A 69 3.45 12.70 17.92
CA ALA A 69 4.77 12.36 18.46
C ALA A 69 4.79 12.28 20.01
N ALA A 70 3.92 13.01 20.72
CA ALA A 70 3.82 12.95 22.17
C ALA A 70 3.22 11.63 22.68
N ASP A 71 2.47 10.92 21.83
CA ASP A 71 1.86 9.62 22.12
C ASP A 71 2.77 8.45 21.74
N ALA A 72 3.96 8.72 21.19
CA ALA A 72 4.89 7.72 20.70
C ALA A 72 6.21 7.73 21.48
N GLU A 73 6.88 6.58 21.48
CA GLU A 73 8.22 6.43 22.04
C GLU A 73 9.24 6.27 20.91
N GLY A 74 10.44 6.84 21.10
CA GLY A 74 11.46 6.93 20.06
C GLY A 74 11.39 8.24 19.29
N ALA A 75 11.90 8.25 18.06
CA ALA A 75 12.00 9.45 17.25
C ALA A 75 11.68 9.15 15.78
N ALA A 76 11.18 10.17 15.08
CA ALA A 76 10.91 10.03 13.65
C ALA A 76 12.18 9.59 12.87
N PRO A 77 12.03 8.75 11.83
CA PRO A 77 10.77 8.16 11.35
C PRO A 77 10.43 6.79 11.99
N LEU A 78 11.24 6.30 12.93
CA LEU A 78 11.13 4.96 13.52
C LEU A 78 10.87 5.01 15.04
N TYR A 79 9.66 4.68 15.41
CA TYR A 79 9.20 4.63 16.80
C TYR A 79 9.30 3.22 17.37
N THR A 80 9.38 3.10 18.69
CA THR A 80 9.41 1.81 19.41
C THR A 80 8.05 1.44 19.99
N ALA A 81 7.17 2.42 20.22
CA ALA A 81 5.80 2.20 20.68
C ALA A 81 4.89 3.37 20.32
N VAL A 82 3.59 3.11 20.22
CA VAL A 82 2.52 4.11 20.13
C VAL A 82 1.50 3.79 21.22
N ARG A 83 1.13 4.79 22.01
CA ARG A 83 0.32 4.63 23.24
C ARG A 83 -1.18 4.78 23.02
N THR A 84 -1.60 5.29 21.86
CA THR A 84 -3.02 5.29 21.49
C THR A 84 -3.50 3.86 21.22
N ARG A 85 -4.81 3.66 21.22
CA ARG A 85 -5.39 2.32 21.04
C ARG A 85 -5.10 1.78 19.64
N LEU A 86 -4.60 0.55 19.57
CA LEU A 86 -4.51 -0.21 18.33
C LEU A 86 -5.91 -0.65 17.87
N VAL A 87 -6.38 -0.09 16.75
CA VAL A 87 -7.73 -0.33 16.20
C VAL A 87 -7.74 -1.56 15.31
N ALA A 88 -6.72 -1.72 14.48
CA ALA A 88 -6.64 -2.83 13.54
C ALA A 88 -5.19 -3.15 13.15
N THR A 89 -5.01 -4.35 12.60
CA THR A 89 -3.75 -4.80 12.03
C THR A 89 -4.04 -5.56 10.74
N VAL A 90 -3.32 -5.24 9.67
CA VAL A 90 -3.46 -5.90 8.37
C VAL A 90 -2.08 -6.17 7.77
N LYS A 91 -1.91 -7.29 7.07
CA LYS A 91 -0.65 -7.60 6.37
C LYS A 91 -0.78 -7.23 4.90
N SER A 92 0.22 -6.55 4.36
CA SER A 92 0.33 -6.39 2.91
C SER A 92 0.82 -7.68 2.23
N ASP A 93 0.43 -7.87 0.97
CA ASP A 93 0.85 -9.00 0.15
C ASP A 93 2.27 -8.84 -0.42
N THR A 94 2.74 -9.80 -1.25
CA THR A 94 4.07 -9.75 -1.89
C THR A 94 4.25 -8.54 -2.82
N ALA A 95 3.16 -8.02 -3.37
CA ALA A 95 3.17 -6.82 -4.20
C ALA A 95 2.92 -5.56 -3.35
N GLY A 96 2.79 -5.68 -2.03
CA GLY A 96 2.58 -4.58 -1.10
C GLY A 96 1.13 -4.17 -0.90
N HIS A 97 0.15 -4.79 -1.54
CA HIS A 97 -1.24 -4.36 -1.40
C HIS A 97 -1.84 -4.77 -0.07
N TYR A 98 -2.68 -3.92 0.50
CA TYR A 98 -3.43 -4.18 1.72
C TYR A 98 -4.79 -3.48 1.66
N SER A 99 -5.78 -4.04 2.37
CA SER A 99 -7.08 -3.42 2.58
C SER A 99 -7.61 -3.77 3.97
N CYS A 100 -8.18 -2.80 4.69
CA CYS A 100 -8.72 -2.98 6.02
C CYS A 100 -10.05 -2.23 6.17
N LYS A 101 -11.09 -2.93 6.65
CA LYS A 101 -12.36 -2.30 6.99
C LYS A 101 -12.19 -1.46 8.26
N LEU A 102 -12.51 -0.18 8.16
CA LEU A 102 -12.50 0.76 9.28
C LEU A 102 -13.80 1.54 9.28
N LYS A 103 -14.27 1.88 10.48
CA LYS A 103 -15.37 2.83 10.63
C LYS A 103 -14.87 4.24 10.26
N PRO A 104 -15.78 5.19 10.02
CA PRO A 104 -15.39 6.58 9.87
C PRO A 104 -14.65 7.10 11.10
N GLY A 105 -13.55 7.82 10.89
CA GLY A 105 -12.66 8.25 11.96
C GLY A 105 -11.29 8.68 11.49
N ARG A 106 -10.49 9.18 12.44
CA ARG A 106 -9.11 9.64 12.23
C ARG A 106 -8.14 8.65 12.88
N TYR A 107 -7.11 8.28 12.13
CA TYR A 107 -6.20 7.21 12.47
C TYR A 107 -4.75 7.60 12.21
N SER A 108 -3.84 6.90 12.87
CA SER A 108 -2.41 6.88 12.55
C SER A 108 -2.04 5.53 11.95
N VAL A 109 -1.45 5.53 10.75
CA VAL A 109 -1.16 4.33 9.96
C VAL A 109 0.35 4.12 9.85
N LEU A 110 0.87 3.14 10.59
CA LEU A 110 2.31 2.86 10.66
C LEU A 110 2.63 1.46 10.13
N THR A 111 3.83 1.25 9.60
CA THR A 111 4.30 -0.10 9.21
C THR A 111 5.23 -0.68 10.28
N GLY A 112 5.10 -1.98 10.54
CA GLY A 112 6.05 -2.72 11.36
C GLY A 112 7.31 -3.05 10.58
N GLU A 113 8.44 -2.64 11.14
CA GLU A 113 9.77 -2.81 10.56
C GLU A 113 10.63 -3.77 11.40
N GLU A 114 11.89 -3.91 11.00
CA GLU A 114 12.90 -4.69 11.73
C GLU A 114 12.98 -4.29 13.21
N ASP A 115 13.37 -5.23 14.07
CA ASP A 115 13.51 -5.05 15.52
C ASP A 115 12.25 -4.56 16.25
N GLY A 116 11.07 -4.77 15.67
CA GLY A 116 9.79 -4.38 16.27
C GLY A 116 9.50 -2.88 16.18
N LYS A 117 10.25 -2.14 15.36
CA LYS A 117 10.04 -0.70 15.17
C LYS A 117 8.79 -0.42 14.35
N LEU A 118 8.24 0.78 14.51
CA LEU A 118 7.09 1.29 13.78
C LEU A 118 7.53 2.49 12.93
N PHE A 119 7.39 2.38 11.62
CA PHE A 119 7.68 3.46 10.69
C PHE A 119 6.46 4.36 10.49
N SER A 120 6.68 5.67 10.57
CA SER A 120 5.75 6.70 10.13
C SER A 120 6.35 7.45 8.95
N SER A 121 5.58 7.56 7.87
CA SER A 121 5.97 8.21 6.63
C SER A 121 6.10 9.73 6.74
N LEU A 122 5.03 10.40 7.15
CA LEU A 122 4.92 11.86 7.23
C LEU A 122 4.06 12.23 8.41
N SER A 123 4.34 13.40 9.00
CA SER A 123 3.43 14.05 9.95
C SER A 123 2.70 15.21 9.27
N ASN A 124 1.48 15.52 9.70
CA ASN A 124 0.80 16.74 9.25
C ASN A 124 1.20 17.96 10.09
N GLU A 125 0.61 19.12 9.78
CA GLU A 125 0.83 20.39 10.51
C GLU A 125 0.46 20.32 12.00
N LYS A 126 -0.39 19.36 12.38
CA LYS A 126 -0.80 19.10 13.77
C LYS A 126 0.14 18.12 14.50
N GLY A 127 1.18 17.62 13.83
CA GLY A 127 2.13 16.67 14.39
C GLY A 127 1.56 15.25 14.53
N GLU A 128 0.46 14.93 13.86
CA GLU A 128 -0.09 13.57 13.85
C GLU A 128 0.75 12.67 12.96
N LEU A 129 1.03 11.46 13.45
CA LEU A 129 1.87 10.47 12.78
C LEU A 129 1.07 9.77 11.69
N SER A 130 1.55 9.83 10.44
CA SER A 130 0.94 9.19 9.27
C SER A 130 -0.60 9.23 9.30
N PRO A 131 -1.19 10.44 9.30
CA PRO A 131 -2.61 10.62 9.54
C PRO A 131 -3.42 10.09 8.37
N ALA A 132 -4.53 9.43 8.69
CA ALA A 132 -5.52 8.93 7.74
C ALA A 132 -6.92 9.26 8.25
N GLU A 133 -7.79 9.74 7.36
CA GLU A 133 -9.18 10.05 7.68
C GLU A 133 -10.11 9.22 6.79
N VAL A 134 -10.88 8.35 7.42
CA VAL A 134 -11.88 7.52 6.74
C VAL A 134 -13.22 8.21 6.88
N LEU A 135 -13.86 8.50 5.75
CA LEU A 135 -15.18 9.11 5.69
C LEU A 135 -16.30 8.04 5.58
N PRO A 136 -17.55 8.36 5.97
CA PRO A 136 -18.68 7.45 5.83
C PRO A 136 -18.85 6.92 4.41
N ASN A 137 -18.96 5.60 4.27
CA ASN A 137 -19.12 4.91 2.97
C ASN A 137 -17.97 5.16 1.97
N GLU A 138 -16.77 5.44 2.46
CA GLU A 138 -15.59 5.68 1.64
C GLU A 138 -14.44 4.72 1.97
N VAL A 139 -13.75 4.24 0.93
CA VAL A 139 -12.47 3.54 1.06
C VAL A 139 -11.35 4.50 0.73
N LEU A 140 -10.65 4.97 1.76
CA LEU A 140 -9.49 5.84 1.60
C LEU A 140 -8.36 5.09 0.88
N THR A 141 -7.84 5.67 -0.21
CA THR A 141 -6.60 5.18 -0.84
C THR A 141 -5.39 5.76 -0.09
N TYR A 142 -4.60 4.89 0.54
CA TYR A 142 -3.47 5.28 1.39
C TYR A 142 -2.21 4.48 1.04
N ASN A 143 -1.36 5.03 0.17
CA ASN A 143 -0.11 4.39 -0.19
C ASN A 143 1.00 4.77 0.79
N ILE A 144 1.79 3.79 1.19
CA ILE A 144 2.88 3.96 2.15
C ILE A 144 4.20 3.76 1.40
N LEU A 145 5.03 4.79 1.36
CA LEU A 145 6.41 4.69 0.92
C LEU A 145 7.31 4.62 2.16
N VAL A 146 7.86 3.45 2.41
CA VAL A 146 8.85 3.22 3.45
C VAL A 146 10.23 3.54 2.86
N ASN A 147 10.87 4.61 3.34
CA ASN A 147 12.08 5.17 2.75
C ASN A 147 13.17 5.52 3.75
N TYR A 148 13.10 5.04 5.00
CA TYR A 148 14.13 5.33 6.01
C TYR A 148 15.51 4.73 5.69
N LYS A 149 15.61 3.83 4.68
CA LYS A 149 16.87 3.30 4.14
C LYS A 149 17.22 3.90 2.76
N ALA A 150 16.45 4.87 2.26
CA ALA A 150 16.70 5.51 0.97
C ALA A 150 17.63 6.72 1.11
N VAL A 151 18.41 6.97 0.08
CA VAL A 151 19.23 8.17 -0.10
C VAL A 151 18.78 8.82 -1.40
N TYR A 152 18.39 10.09 -1.33
CA TYR A 152 18.07 10.94 -2.48
C TYR A 152 19.19 11.98 -2.54
#